data_AF-A0A9D4Y3U7-F1
#
_entry.id   AF-A0A9D4Y3U7-F1
#
_cell.length_a   1.000
_cell.length_b   1.000
_cell.length_c   1.000
_cell.angle_alpha   90.00
_cell.angle_beta   90.00
_cell.angle_gamma   90.00
#
_symmetry.space_group_name_H-M   'P 1'
#
loop_
_entity.id
_entity.type
_entity.pdbx_description
1 polymer ?
#
loop_
_entity_poly.entity_id
_entity_poly.type
_entity_poly.pdbx_seq_one_letter_code
_entity_poly.pdbx_strand_id
1 'polypeptide(L)'
;MPKKHEGLAIGIDVGTTYSCVGVWQEQKDRVEIIHNDQGNKTSPSCVAFTNTQRLIGDAAKNQASSNPTNTVFDVKRLIGRKYTDSVIQNDILLWPFKVIAGDNDKPIILVSYKGKEKHLVAEEISAMILTQMREIAGAFLESPVKNAVITVPAYFNDSQRRATKDAGDIAGLNVMRIINEPTAAALAYGLQKRADCVEERTIFIFDLGGGTFDVSLLTIKNNSFEVKATAGDTHLGGEDFDVRIEE
;
A
#
# COMPACT_ATOMS: atom_id res chain seq x y z
N MET A 1 -4.13 -28.44 -4.59
CA MET A 1 -4.21 -28.27 -3.12
C MET A 1 -3.66 -26.89 -2.77
N PRO A 2 -4.29 -26.10 -1.88
CA PRO A 2 -3.70 -24.85 -1.42
C PRO A 2 -2.33 -25.14 -0.78
N LYS A 3 -1.29 -24.37 -1.13
CA LYS A 3 0.00 -24.46 -0.44
C LYS A 3 -0.23 -24.17 1.03
N LYS A 4 0.11 -25.12 1.90
CA LYS A 4 0.10 -24.90 3.35
C LYS A 4 1.34 -24.06 3.67
N HIS A 5 1.13 -22.82 4.05
CA HIS A 5 2.21 -21.95 4.52
C HIS A 5 2.41 -22.20 6.00
N GLU A 6 3.64 -22.50 6.42
CA GLU A 6 4.00 -22.62 7.83
C GLU A 6 4.43 -21.24 8.38
N GLY A 7 4.04 -20.95 9.62
CA GLY A 7 4.38 -19.71 10.31
C GLY A 7 3.29 -18.63 10.27
N LEU A 8 3.40 -17.66 11.18
CA LEU A 8 2.50 -16.51 11.29
C LEU A 8 2.49 -15.69 9.99
N ALA A 9 1.31 -15.18 9.65
CA ALA A 9 1.11 -14.27 8.52
C ALA A 9 0.59 -12.92 9.01
N ILE A 10 1.04 -11.86 8.37
CA ILE A 10 0.55 -10.49 8.60
C ILE A 10 -0.31 -10.03 7.43
N GLY A 11 -1.28 -9.17 7.71
CA GLY A 11 -2.00 -8.40 6.70
C GLY A 11 -1.37 -7.02 6.60
N ILE A 12 -1.03 -6.58 5.39
CA ILE A 12 -0.50 -5.24 5.14
C ILE A 12 -1.44 -4.53 4.20
N ASP A 13 -1.91 -3.37 4.66
CA ASP A 13 -2.54 -2.38 3.79
C ASP A 13 -1.49 -1.40 3.29
N VAL A 14 -1.26 -1.40 1.97
CA VAL A 14 -0.28 -0.50 1.34
C VAL A 14 -1.05 0.64 0.70
N GLY A 15 -1.43 1.64 1.50
CA GLY A 15 -2.13 2.82 1.00
C GLY A 15 -1.21 3.81 0.29
N THR A 16 -1.82 4.72 -0.47
CA THR A 16 -1.11 5.78 -1.23
C THR A 16 -0.34 6.69 -0.29
N THR A 17 -1.01 7.24 0.73
CA THR A 17 -0.41 8.19 1.70
C THR A 17 0.07 7.49 2.97
N TYR A 18 -0.61 6.44 3.43
CA TYR A 18 -0.26 5.71 4.65
C TYR A 18 -0.41 4.20 4.45
N SER A 19 0.42 3.44 5.15
CA SER A 19 0.34 1.98 5.24
C SER A 19 -0.02 1.54 6.65
N CYS A 20 -0.66 0.38 6.76
CA CYS A 20 -1.09 -0.23 8.01
C CYS A 20 -0.69 -1.71 8.04
N VAL A 21 -0.36 -2.23 9.23
CA VAL A 21 -0.05 -3.65 9.39
C VAL A 21 -0.83 -4.24 10.57
N GLY A 22 -1.40 -5.42 10.35
CA GLY A 22 -2.17 -6.15 11.34
C GLY A 22 -1.83 -7.63 11.36
N VAL A 23 -2.12 -8.27 12.47
CA VAL A 23 -1.93 -9.71 12.65
C VAL A 23 -3.18 -10.34 13.25
N TRP A 24 -3.52 -11.54 12.80
CA TRP A 24 -4.57 -12.35 13.44
C TRP A 24 -4.01 -13.04 14.68
N GLN A 25 -4.55 -12.72 15.85
CA GLN A 25 -4.16 -13.34 17.12
C GLN A 25 -5.10 -14.50 17.42
N GLU A 26 -4.67 -15.72 17.07
CA GLU A 26 -5.49 -16.94 17.20
C GLU A 26 -5.98 -17.16 18.64
N GLN A 27 -5.13 -16.89 19.65
CA GLN A 27 -5.48 -17.01 21.06
C GLN A 27 -6.58 -16.04 21.52
N LYS A 28 -6.77 -14.93 20.79
CA LYS A 28 -7.75 -13.88 21.12
C LYS A 28 -8.94 -13.84 20.15
N ASP A 29 -8.99 -14.71 19.14
CA ASP A 29 -9.96 -14.72 18.03
C ASP A 29 -10.22 -13.33 17.42
N ARG A 30 -9.17 -12.52 17.27
CA ARG A 30 -9.30 -11.15 16.75
C ARG A 30 -8.09 -10.68 15.97
N VAL A 31 -8.33 -9.69 15.10
CA VAL A 31 -7.27 -8.90 14.48
C VAL A 31 -6.69 -7.93 15.51
N GLU A 32 -5.37 -7.81 15.54
CA GLU A 32 -4.64 -6.80 16.28
C GLU A 32 -3.89 -5.90 15.30
N ILE A 33 -4.21 -4.61 15.29
CA ILE A 33 -3.50 -3.59 14.51
C ILE A 33 -2.24 -3.20 15.28
N ILE A 34 -1.10 -3.22 14.61
CA ILE A 34 0.20 -3.03 15.23
C ILE A 34 0.58 -1.56 15.13
N HIS A 35 0.97 -0.97 16.26
CA HIS A 35 1.44 0.42 16.28
C HIS A 35 2.91 0.45 15.87
N ASN A 36 3.33 1.52 15.18
CA ASN A 36 4.73 1.75 14.87
C ASN A 36 5.52 2.24 16.10
N ASP A 37 6.81 2.53 15.91
CA ASP A 37 7.72 2.98 16.96
C ASP A 37 7.34 4.34 17.58
N GLN A 38 6.53 5.14 16.88
CA GLN A 38 5.95 6.41 17.36
C GLN A 38 4.58 6.23 18.03
N GLY A 39 4.06 5.00 18.11
CA GLY A 39 2.75 4.70 18.68
C GLY A 39 1.58 4.95 17.72
N ASN A 40 1.83 5.16 16.42
CA ASN A 40 0.79 5.38 15.42
C ASN A 40 0.31 4.04 14.83
N LYS A 41 -1.01 3.92 14.57
CA LYS A 41 -1.60 2.72 13.94
C LYS A 41 -1.31 2.60 12.45
N THR A 42 -0.94 3.71 11.82
CA THR A 42 -0.56 3.80 10.41
C THR A 42 0.78 4.49 10.31
N SER A 43 1.54 4.17 9.28
CA SER A 43 2.84 4.80 8.99
C SER A 43 2.78 5.46 7.61
N PRO A 44 3.30 6.69 7.45
CA PRO A 44 3.35 7.33 6.14
C PRO A 44 4.01 6.45 5.06
N SER A 45 3.44 6.41 3.87
CA SER A 45 3.99 5.70 2.71
C SER A 45 5.08 6.54 2.02
N CYS A 46 6.07 6.98 2.81
CA CYS A 46 7.12 7.91 2.37
C CYS A 46 8.52 7.31 2.60
N VAL A 47 9.43 7.54 1.65
CA VAL A 47 10.84 7.15 1.74
C VAL A 47 11.71 8.36 1.42
N ALA A 48 12.61 8.73 2.32
CA ALA A 48 13.56 9.82 2.10
C ALA A 48 15.00 9.31 2.05
N PHE A 49 15.78 9.90 1.16
CA PHE A 49 17.19 9.59 0.96
C PHE A 49 18.04 10.77 1.40
N THR A 50 19.04 10.50 2.25
CA THR A 50 19.97 11.51 2.74
C THR A 50 21.41 11.13 2.42
N ASN A 51 22.36 11.99 2.81
CA ASN A 51 23.78 11.67 2.66
C ASN A 51 24.27 10.56 3.59
N THR A 52 23.51 10.20 4.62
CA THR A 52 23.91 9.22 5.64
C THR A 52 23.05 7.96 5.61
N GLN A 53 21.73 8.11 5.48
CA GLN A 53 20.78 7.03 5.68
C GLN A 53 19.53 7.17 4.81
N ARG A 54 18.74 6.10 4.78
CA ARG A 54 17.37 6.13 4.26
C ARG A 54 16.43 6.23 5.45
N LEU A 55 15.42 7.09 5.32
CA LEU A 55 14.34 7.25 6.30
C LEU A 55 13.06 6.73 5.66
N ILE A 56 12.19 6.12 6.45
CA ILE A 56 10.92 5.54 6.00
C ILE A 56 9.84 5.93 7.01
N GLY A 57 8.60 6.16 6.58
CA GLY A 57 7.49 6.44 7.48
C GLY A 57 7.55 7.86 8.05
N ASP A 58 7.25 7.98 9.34
CA ASP A 58 7.18 9.27 10.05
C ASP A 58 8.48 10.08 9.90
N ALA A 59 9.63 9.41 10.03
CA ALA A 59 10.94 10.06 9.88
C ALA A 59 11.16 10.65 8.47
N ALA A 60 10.66 10.00 7.42
CA ALA A 60 10.73 10.52 6.06
C ALA A 60 9.77 11.71 5.87
N LYS A 61 8.53 11.57 6.34
CA LYS A 61 7.50 12.61 6.24
C LYS A 61 7.89 13.91 6.96
N ASN A 62 8.43 13.80 8.18
CA ASN A 62 8.78 14.96 9.01
C ASN A 62 9.86 15.87 8.40
N GLN A 63 10.71 15.35 7.49
CA GLN A 63 11.76 16.13 6.84
C GLN A 63 11.45 16.50 5.38
N ALA A 64 10.25 16.18 4.88
CA ALA A 64 9.88 16.36 3.48
C ALA A 64 10.07 17.81 3.00
N SER A 65 9.68 18.81 3.82
CA SER A 65 9.83 20.23 3.46
C SER A 65 11.29 20.69 3.32
N SER A 66 12.21 20.06 4.06
CA SER A 66 13.64 20.41 4.04
C SER A 66 14.43 19.62 2.99
N ASN A 67 13.89 18.52 2.48
CA ASN A 67 14.53 17.63 1.51
C ASN A 67 13.51 17.12 0.46
N PRO A 68 12.80 18.02 -0.25
CA PRO A 68 11.64 17.62 -1.04
C PRO A 68 12.01 16.78 -2.26
N THR A 69 13.15 17.06 -2.91
CA THR A 69 13.58 16.36 -4.14
C THR A 69 14.07 14.92 -3.90
N ASN A 70 14.40 14.57 -2.65
CA ASN A 70 14.84 13.21 -2.27
C ASN A 70 13.86 12.53 -1.31
N THR A 71 12.64 13.06 -1.17
CA THR A 71 11.56 12.46 -0.38
C THR A 71 10.47 11.98 -1.32
N VAL A 72 10.39 10.66 -1.48
CA VAL A 72 9.47 9.99 -2.38
C VAL A 72 8.22 9.59 -1.61
N PHE A 73 7.06 9.96 -2.14
CA PHE A 73 5.72 9.60 -1.66
C PHE A 73 4.85 9.24 -2.87
N ASP A 74 3.60 8.83 -2.65
CA ASP A 74 2.65 8.53 -3.72
C ASP A 74 3.09 7.45 -4.72
N VAL A 75 4.09 6.63 -4.35
CA VAL A 75 4.69 5.66 -5.27
C VAL A 75 3.70 4.60 -5.76
N LYS A 76 2.61 4.39 -5.03
CA LYS A 76 1.49 3.54 -5.44
C LYS A 76 0.81 4.02 -6.73
N ARG A 77 0.89 5.32 -7.06
CA ARG A 77 0.42 5.86 -8.33
C ARG A 77 1.29 5.41 -9.51
N LEU A 78 2.59 5.19 -9.28
CA LEU A 78 3.59 4.77 -10.28
C LEU A 78 3.65 3.25 -10.51
N ILE A 79 3.33 2.46 -9.50
CA ILE A 79 3.60 1.02 -9.52
C ILE A 79 2.88 0.31 -10.68
N GLY A 80 3.64 -0.47 -11.47
CA GLY A 80 3.15 -1.24 -12.61
C GLY A 80 2.61 -0.43 -13.80
N ARG A 81 2.77 0.90 -13.80
CA ARG A 81 2.40 1.79 -14.91
C ARG A 81 3.58 2.07 -15.84
N LYS A 82 3.27 2.68 -16.99
CA LYS A 82 4.27 3.18 -17.93
C LYS A 82 4.52 4.66 -17.71
N TYR A 83 5.73 5.10 -18.00
CA TYR A 83 6.11 6.51 -17.92
C TYR A 83 5.24 7.36 -18.84
N THR A 84 4.96 6.91 -20.07
CA THR A 84 4.12 7.64 -21.03
C THR A 84 2.63 7.66 -20.71
N ASP A 85 2.15 6.95 -19.67
CA ASP A 85 0.74 6.98 -19.30
C ASP A 85 0.34 8.43 -18.94
N SER A 86 -0.78 8.92 -19.50
CA SER A 86 -1.22 10.32 -19.32
C SER A 86 -1.41 10.70 -17.87
N VAL A 87 -1.92 9.77 -17.05
CA VAL A 87 -2.06 9.95 -15.60
C VAL A 87 -0.70 10.17 -14.95
N ILE A 88 0.34 9.42 -15.35
CA ILE A 88 1.69 9.58 -14.82
C ILE A 88 2.30 10.91 -15.25
N GLN A 89 2.11 11.31 -16.50
CA GLN A 89 2.60 12.61 -16.98
C GLN A 89 1.99 13.77 -16.21
N ASN A 90 0.71 13.69 -15.83
CA ASN A 90 0.07 14.70 -14.99
C ASN A 90 0.62 14.67 -13.55
N ASP A 91 0.79 13.49 -12.96
CA ASP A 91 1.31 13.34 -11.59
C ASP A 91 2.75 13.86 -11.44
N ILE A 92 3.60 13.65 -12.45
CA ILE A 92 4.99 14.11 -12.46
C ILE A 92 5.09 15.64 -12.33
N LEU A 93 4.09 16.39 -12.79
CA LEU A 93 4.07 17.85 -12.67
C LEU A 93 3.84 18.32 -11.24
N LEU A 94 3.29 17.46 -10.38
CA LEU A 94 2.94 17.77 -8.99
C LEU A 94 4.03 17.33 -8.00
N TRP A 95 4.90 16.39 -8.39
CA TRP A 95 5.93 15.88 -7.49
C TRP A 95 7.20 16.73 -7.46
N PRO A 96 7.79 16.93 -6.26
CA PRO A 96 9.07 17.63 -6.14
C PRO A 96 10.27 16.77 -6.54
N PHE A 97 10.13 15.44 -6.57
CA PHE A 97 11.17 14.51 -6.99
C PHE A 97 11.07 14.22 -8.49
N LYS A 98 12.21 13.90 -9.11
CA LYS A 98 12.28 13.70 -10.56
C LYS A 98 11.95 12.27 -10.93
N VAL A 99 11.11 12.11 -11.95
CA VAL A 99 10.82 10.83 -12.60
C VAL A 99 11.20 10.91 -14.08
N ILE A 100 11.90 9.90 -14.60
CA ILE A 100 12.30 9.80 -16.01
C ILE A 100 11.81 8.49 -16.63
N ALA A 101 11.79 8.44 -17.96
CA ALA A 101 11.63 7.20 -18.69
C ALA A 101 12.87 6.32 -18.54
N GLY A 102 12.67 5.07 -18.13
CA GLY A 102 13.67 4.01 -18.19
C GLY A 102 13.40 3.00 -19.29
N ASP A 103 14.03 1.84 -19.18
CA ASP A 103 13.87 0.74 -20.12
C ASP A 103 12.41 0.26 -20.21
N ASN A 104 11.96 -0.09 -21.41
CA ASN A 104 10.59 -0.51 -21.69
C ASN A 104 9.52 0.48 -21.21
N ASP A 105 9.85 1.77 -21.20
CA ASP A 105 8.95 2.85 -20.79
C ASP A 105 8.54 2.75 -19.31
N LYS A 106 9.41 2.18 -18.47
CA LYS A 106 9.17 2.10 -17.02
C LYS A 106 9.51 3.43 -16.35
N PRO A 107 8.68 3.97 -15.44
CA PRO A 107 9.05 5.16 -14.66
C PRO A 107 10.22 4.86 -13.72
N ILE A 108 11.24 5.73 -13.74
CA ILE A 108 12.41 5.67 -12.87
C ILE A 108 12.46 6.93 -12.01
N ILE A 109 12.52 6.76 -10.69
CA ILE A 109 12.61 7.82 -9.71
C ILE A 109 14.10 8.12 -9.47
N LEU A 110 14.49 9.40 -9.58
CA LEU A 110 15.85 9.84 -9.29
C LEU A 110 15.94 10.47 -7.91
N VAL A 111 16.89 10.00 -7.11
CA VAL A 111 17.21 10.56 -5.80
C VAL A 111 18.72 10.63 -5.61
N SER A 112 19.19 11.58 -4.80
CA SER A 112 20.56 11.62 -4.32
C SER A 112 20.67 10.88 -2.99
N TYR A 113 21.48 9.82 -2.95
CA TYR A 113 21.73 9.04 -1.75
C TYR A 113 23.23 8.86 -1.54
N LYS A 114 23.72 9.28 -0.36
CA LYS A 114 25.17 9.28 -0.03
C LYS A 114 26.01 10.00 -1.09
N GLY A 115 25.55 11.17 -1.55
CA GLY A 115 26.22 11.98 -2.58
C GLY A 115 26.25 11.37 -3.98
N LYS A 116 25.47 10.31 -4.25
CA LYS A 116 25.38 9.67 -5.56
C LYS A 116 23.95 9.63 -6.03
N GLU A 117 23.75 9.92 -7.31
CA GLU A 117 22.46 9.70 -7.96
C GLU A 117 22.10 8.21 -7.96
N LYS A 118 20.84 7.92 -7.65
CA LYS A 118 20.24 6.59 -7.67
C LYS A 118 19.00 6.61 -8.52
N HIS A 119 18.85 5.56 -9.30
CA HIS A 119 17.71 5.28 -10.16
C HIS A 119 16.93 4.14 -9.51
N LEU A 120 15.70 4.40 -9.13
CA LEU A 120 14.87 3.45 -8.40
C LEU A 120 13.54 3.26 -9.12
N VAL A 121 13.07 2.01 -9.16
CA VAL A 121 11.73 1.71 -9.65
C VAL A 121 10.71 1.79 -8.51
N ALA A 122 9.42 1.95 -8.85
CA ALA A 122 8.34 2.04 -7.87
C ALA A 122 8.31 0.83 -6.92
N GLU A 123 8.59 -0.36 -7.43
CA GLU A 123 8.61 -1.61 -6.65
C GLU A 123 9.71 -1.58 -5.57
N GLU A 124 10.86 -0.97 -5.83
CA GLU A 124 11.93 -0.85 -4.84
C GLU A 124 11.56 0.11 -3.72
N ILE A 125 10.88 1.22 -4.02
CA ILE A 125 10.38 2.15 -3.01
C ILE A 125 9.27 1.49 -2.18
N SER A 126 8.30 0.84 -2.83
CA SER A 126 7.26 0.08 -2.14
C SER A 126 7.84 -1.05 -1.29
N ALA A 127 8.92 -1.70 -1.74
CA ALA A 127 9.62 -2.72 -0.94
C ALA A 127 10.26 -2.14 0.33
N MET A 128 10.75 -0.89 0.29
CA MET A 128 11.25 -0.21 1.49
C MET A 128 10.11 0.03 2.50
N ILE A 129 8.95 0.47 2.03
CA ILE A 129 7.74 0.64 2.88
C ILE A 129 7.31 -0.72 3.48
N LEU A 130 7.23 -1.77 2.65
CA LEU A 130 6.90 -3.12 3.11
C LEU A 130 7.92 -3.69 4.09
N THR A 131 9.20 -3.36 3.92
CA THR A 131 10.26 -3.73 4.87
C THR A 131 10.01 -3.10 6.23
N GLN A 132 9.64 -1.82 6.28
CA GLN A 132 9.26 -1.16 7.54
C GLN A 132 8.03 -1.83 8.17
N MET A 133 7.00 -2.16 7.40
CA MET A 133 5.80 -2.84 7.93
C MET A 133 6.14 -4.22 8.51
N ARG A 134 7.03 -4.97 7.84
CA ARG A 134 7.55 -6.25 8.33
C ARG A 134 8.34 -6.09 9.63
N GLU A 135 9.18 -5.07 9.72
CA GLU A 135 9.99 -4.79 10.92
C GLU A 135 9.13 -4.39 12.11
N ILE A 136 8.13 -3.53 11.90
CA ILE A 136 7.13 -3.17 12.93
C ILE A 136 6.42 -4.42 13.44
N ALA A 137 5.95 -5.28 12.54
CA ALA A 137 5.28 -6.52 12.93
C ALA A 137 6.22 -7.51 13.63
N GLY A 138 7.47 -7.62 13.16
CA GLY A 138 8.47 -8.51 13.75
C GLY A 138 8.88 -8.08 15.16
N ALA A 139 8.98 -6.77 15.41
CA ALA A 139 9.21 -6.23 16.74
C ALA A 139 8.04 -6.53 17.68
N PHE A 140 6.80 -6.33 17.22
CA PHE A 140 5.60 -6.61 18.01
C PHE A 140 5.41 -8.10 18.34
N LEU A 141 5.74 -8.98 17.40
CA LEU A 141 5.62 -10.44 17.56
C LEU A 141 6.86 -11.07 18.21
N GLU A 142 7.91 -10.29 18.47
CA GLU A 142 9.22 -10.75 18.95
C GLU A 142 9.78 -11.91 18.10
N SER A 143 9.49 -11.91 16.80
CA SER A 143 9.80 -13.02 15.90
C SER A 143 9.89 -12.57 14.43
N PRO A 144 10.78 -13.16 13.61
CA PRO A 144 10.87 -12.84 12.19
C PRO A 144 9.56 -13.13 11.44
N VAL A 145 9.04 -12.12 10.74
CA VAL A 145 7.86 -12.27 9.88
C VAL A 145 8.28 -12.55 8.45
N LYS A 146 7.73 -13.60 7.86
CA LYS A 146 7.97 -13.99 6.46
C LYS A 146 6.72 -13.97 5.61
N ASN A 147 5.57 -14.37 6.13
CA ASN A 147 4.36 -14.52 5.33
C ASN A 147 3.51 -13.24 5.39
N ALA A 148 3.02 -12.78 4.24
CA ALA A 148 2.14 -11.62 4.18
C ALA A 148 0.99 -11.80 3.17
N VAL A 149 -0.14 -11.17 3.49
CA VAL A 149 -1.21 -10.85 2.55
C VAL A 149 -1.19 -9.34 2.35
N ILE A 150 -1.14 -8.89 1.11
CA ILE A 150 -1.04 -7.46 0.77
C ILE A 150 -2.31 -7.03 0.03
N THR A 151 -2.87 -5.88 0.40
CA THR A 151 -4.03 -5.29 -0.27
C THR A 151 -3.62 -4.45 -1.48
N VAL A 152 -4.51 -4.36 -2.46
CA VAL A 152 -4.42 -3.44 -3.61
C VAL A 152 -5.82 -2.93 -3.99
N PRO A 153 -5.94 -1.80 -4.69
CA PRO A 153 -7.22 -1.33 -5.18
C PRO A 153 -7.87 -2.35 -6.13
N ALA A 154 -9.19 -2.44 -6.14
CA ALA A 154 -9.89 -3.44 -6.95
C ALA A 154 -9.66 -3.25 -8.47
N TYR A 155 -9.47 -2.00 -8.92
CA TYR A 155 -9.18 -1.65 -10.31
C TYR A 155 -7.72 -1.90 -10.75
N PHE A 156 -6.82 -2.30 -9.84
CA PHE A 156 -5.45 -2.65 -10.23
C PHE A 156 -5.44 -3.78 -11.25
N ASN A 157 -4.75 -3.54 -12.37
CA ASN A 157 -4.55 -4.54 -13.41
C ASN A 157 -3.45 -5.55 -13.05
N ASP A 158 -3.24 -6.55 -13.91
CA ASP A 158 -2.25 -7.61 -13.68
C ASP A 158 -0.81 -7.11 -13.57
N SER A 159 -0.46 -6.04 -14.29
CA SER A 159 0.86 -5.42 -14.20
C SER A 159 1.10 -4.83 -12.81
N GLN A 160 0.14 -4.06 -12.32
CA GLN A 160 0.22 -3.41 -11.00
C GLN A 160 0.21 -4.45 -9.86
N ARG A 161 -0.64 -5.48 -9.97
CA ARG A 161 -0.68 -6.59 -8.99
C ARG A 161 0.64 -7.36 -8.92
N ARG A 162 1.25 -7.64 -10.08
CA ARG A 162 2.57 -8.29 -10.13
C ARG A 162 3.64 -7.38 -9.54
N ALA A 163 3.67 -6.10 -9.90
CA ALA A 163 4.63 -5.13 -9.36
C ALA A 163 4.52 -4.99 -7.83
N THR A 164 3.31 -4.96 -7.26
CA THR A 164 3.12 -4.98 -5.79
C THR A 164 3.61 -6.28 -5.16
N LYS A 165 3.40 -7.42 -5.82
CA LYS A 165 3.92 -8.70 -5.35
C LYS A 165 5.45 -8.73 -5.38
N ASP A 166 6.05 -8.24 -6.47
CA ASP A 166 7.50 -8.14 -6.64
C ASP A 166 8.12 -7.23 -5.55
N ALA A 167 7.44 -6.13 -5.21
CA ALA A 167 7.83 -5.29 -4.07
C ALA A 167 7.85 -6.07 -2.74
N GLY A 168 6.86 -6.95 -2.51
CA GLY A 168 6.85 -7.84 -1.35
C GLY A 168 8.00 -8.85 -1.37
N ASP A 169 8.29 -9.44 -2.53
CA ASP A 169 9.40 -10.37 -2.70
C ASP A 169 10.77 -9.68 -2.44
N ILE A 170 10.95 -8.44 -2.94
CA ILE A 170 12.14 -7.61 -2.68
C ILE A 170 12.25 -7.27 -1.18
N ALA A 171 11.13 -7.04 -0.50
CA ALA A 171 11.07 -6.83 0.95
C ALA A 171 11.32 -8.11 1.77
N GLY A 172 11.57 -9.26 1.11
CA GLY A 172 11.80 -10.55 1.76
C GLY A 172 10.54 -11.14 2.39
N LEU A 173 9.35 -10.76 1.90
CA LEU A 173 8.07 -11.34 2.28
C LEU A 173 7.68 -12.43 1.26
N ASN A 174 7.21 -13.57 1.76
CA ASN A 174 6.42 -14.50 0.98
C ASN A 174 4.98 -13.96 0.87
N VAL A 175 4.68 -13.33 -0.26
CA VAL A 175 3.35 -12.80 -0.56
C VAL A 175 2.38 -13.96 -0.86
N MET A 176 1.65 -14.40 0.16
CA MET A 176 0.71 -15.53 0.08
C MET A 176 -0.46 -15.23 -0.84
N ARG A 177 -0.93 -13.98 -0.82
CA ARG A 177 -2.05 -13.51 -1.62
C ARG A 177 -2.02 -12.00 -1.76
N ILE A 178 -2.40 -11.52 -2.94
CA ILE A 178 -2.86 -10.14 -3.15
C ILE A 178 -4.39 -10.15 -3.06
N ILE A 179 -4.97 -9.34 -2.20
CA ILE A 179 -6.43 -9.19 -2.07
C ILE A 179 -6.86 -7.78 -2.42
N ASN A 180 -8.10 -7.60 -2.84
CA ASN A 180 -8.63 -6.27 -3.06
C ASN A 180 -8.90 -5.59 -1.72
N GLU A 181 -8.55 -4.32 -1.61
CA GLU A 181 -8.90 -3.43 -0.48
C GLU A 181 -10.38 -3.51 -0.10
N PRO A 182 -11.34 -3.35 -1.04
CA PRO A 182 -12.76 -3.50 -0.70
C PRO A 182 -13.10 -4.90 -0.19
N THR A 183 -12.46 -5.96 -0.72
CA THR A 183 -12.67 -7.32 -0.19
C THR A 183 -12.12 -7.45 1.23
N ALA A 184 -10.96 -6.86 1.52
CA ALA A 184 -10.37 -6.81 2.86
C ALA A 184 -11.28 -6.07 3.86
N ALA A 185 -11.84 -4.92 3.45
CA ALA A 185 -12.80 -4.16 4.25
C ALA A 185 -14.09 -4.96 4.52
N ALA A 186 -14.64 -5.64 3.51
CA ALA A 186 -15.81 -6.50 3.67
C ALA A 186 -15.55 -7.66 4.64
N LEU A 187 -14.36 -8.26 4.59
CA LEU A 187 -13.92 -9.29 5.53
C LEU A 187 -13.81 -8.73 6.96
N ALA A 188 -13.19 -7.56 7.12
CA ALA A 188 -13.01 -6.90 8.41
C ALA A 188 -14.33 -6.51 9.08
N TYR A 189 -15.34 -6.10 8.32
CA TYR A 189 -16.68 -5.80 8.84
C TYR A 189 -17.39 -7.05 9.43
N GLY A 190 -16.86 -8.25 9.24
CA GLY A 190 -17.39 -9.47 9.85
C GLY A 190 -18.53 -10.10 9.06
N LEU A 191 -18.61 -9.84 7.75
CA LEU A 191 -19.59 -10.52 6.87
C LEU A 191 -19.33 -12.03 6.79
N GLN A 192 -18.09 -12.48 7.04
CA GLN A 192 -17.77 -13.90 7.16
C GLN A 192 -18.37 -14.54 8.42
N LYS A 193 -18.49 -13.81 9.54
CA LYS A 193 -19.19 -14.30 10.76
C LYS A 193 -20.72 -14.26 10.60
N ARG A 194 -21.23 -13.65 9.53
CA ARG A 194 -22.65 -13.69 9.12
C ARG A 194 -22.85 -14.54 7.86
N ALA A 195 -21.88 -15.38 7.49
CA ALA A 195 -21.88 -16.11 6.22
C ALA A 195 -22.81 -17.33 6.16
N ASP A 196 -23.65 -17.55 7.17
CA ASP A 196 -24.79 -18.48 7.09
C ASP A 196 -25.93 -17.92 6.19
N CYS A 197 -25.67 -16.84 5.46
CA CYS A 197 -26.58 -16.29 4.48
C CYS A 197 -26.63 -17.18 3.25
N VAL A 198 -27.70 -17.96 3.17
CA VAL A 198 -28.08 -18.76 1.99
C VAL A 198 -28.36 -17.84 0.77
N GLU A 199 -28.76 -16.59 1.03
CA GLU A 199 -29.07 -15.58 0.02
C GLU A 199 -27.88 -14.67 -0.28
N GLU A 200 -27.75 -14.31 -1.56
CA GLU A 200 -26.75 -13.35 -2.04
C GLU A 200 -27.01 -11.97 -1.43
N ARG A 201 -25.97 -11.36 -0.83
CA ARG A 201 -26.05 -10.00 -0.30
C ARG A 201 -25.15 -9.08 -1.10
N THR A 202 -25.65 -7.87 -1.35
CA THR A 202 -24.89 -6.80 -1.98
C THR A 202 -24.32 -5.87 -0.91
N ILE A 203 -23.04 -5.54 -1.04
CA ILE A 203 -22.27 -4.69 -0.14
C ILE A 203 -21.76 -3.52 -0.95
N PHE A 204 -22.04 -2.31 -0.48
CA PHE A 204 -21.46 -1.09 -1.04
C PHE A 204 -20.33 -0.63 -0.13
N ILE A 205 -19.14 -0.48 -0.70
CA ILE A 205 -17.95 0.01 -0.03
C ILE A 205 -17.67 1.41 -0.56
N PHE A 206 -17.53 2.33 0.39
CA PHE A 206 -17.14 3.71 0.17
C PHE A 206 -15.80 3.91 0.90
N ASP A 207 -14.75 4.13 0.13
CA ASP A 207 -13.39 4.31 0.63
C ASP A 207 -12.87 5.68 0.18
N LEU A 208 -12.74 6.61 1.12
CA LEU A 208 -12.23 7.96 0.86
C LEU A 208 -10.95 8.14 1.68
N GLY A 209 -9.82 7.94 1.01
CA GLY A 209 -8.49 7.98 1.61
C GLY A 209 -7.83 9.36 1.54
N GLY A 210 -6.51 9.38 1.73
CA GLY A 210 -5.69 10.59 1.70
C GLY A 210 -5.61 11.26 0.32
N GLY A 211 -5.50 10.47 -0.75
CA GLY A 211 -5.44 10.98 -2.12
C GLY A 211 -6.23 10.17 -3.14
N THR A 212 -7.03 9.20 -2.69
CA THR A 212 -7.84 8.35 -3.57
C THR A 212 -9.23 8.18 -3.00
N PHE A 213 -10.23 8.22 -3.88
CA PHE A 213 -11.62 7.93 -3.58
C PHE A 213 -12.08 6.74 -4.42
N ASP A 214 -12.48 5.66 -3.77
CA ASP A 214 -12.89 4.42 -4.42
C ASP A 214 -14.25 3.97 -3.89
N VAL A 215 -15.14 3.60 -4.82
CA VAL A 215 -16.40 2.94 -4.52
C VAL A 215 -16.44 1.57 -5.17
N SER A 216 -16.90 0.57 -4.42
CA SER A 216 -17.01 -0.80 -4.91
C SER A 216 -18.32 -1.43 -4.50
N LEU A 217 -18.97 -2.10 -5.44
CA LEU A 217 -20.13 -2.96 -5.18
C LEU A 217 -19.65 -4.41 -5.19
N LEU A 218 -19.88 -5.14 -4.11
CA LEU A 218 -19.50 -6.53 -3.97
C LEU A 218 -20.73 -7.36 -3.68
N THR A 219 -20.75 -8.61 -4.14
CA THR A 219 -21.70 -9.60 -3.63
C THR A 219 -20.99 -10.66 -2.81
N ILE A 220 -21.66 -11.12 -1.77
CA ILE A 220 -21.23 -12.25 -0.94
C ILE A 220 -22.25 -13.38 -1.05
N LYS A 221 -21.75 -14.58 -1.38
CA LYS A 221 -22.54 -15.82 -1.41
C LYS A 221 -21.65 -17.00 -1.05
N ASN A 222 -22.06 -17.84 -0.10
CA ASN A 222 -21.31 -19.04 0.33
C ASN A 222 -19.82 -18.76 0.63
N ASN A 223 -19.51 -17.70 1.40
CA ASN A 223 -18.14 -17.25 1.68
C ASN A 223 -17.30 -16.80 0.46
N SER A 224 -17.90 -16.67 -0.72
CA SER A 224 -17.26 -16.12 -1.91
C SER A 224 -17.61 -14.63 -2.04
N PHE A 225 -16.59 -13.80 -2.24
CA PHE A 225 -16.74 -12.38 -2.54
C PHE A 225 -16.49 -12.14 -4.03
N GLU A 226 -17.42 -11.47 -4.68
CA GLU A 226 -17.30 -11.08 -6.08
C GLU A 226 -17.43 -9.56 -6.20
N VAL A 227 -16.46 -8.91 -6.84
CA VAL A 227 -16.56 -7.48 -7.16
C VAL A 227 -17.43 -7.33 -8.41
N LYS A 228 -18.56 -6.64 -8.29
CA LYS A 228 -19.52 -6.42 -9.39
C LYS A 228 -19.25 -5.14 -10.15
N ALA A 229 -18.87 -4.08 -9.44
CA ALA A 229 -18.56 -2.79 -10.04
C ALA A 229 -17.55 -2.05 -9.16
N THR A 230 -16.71 -1.25 -9.82
CA THR A 230 -15.77 -0.33 -9.18
C THR A 230 -15.82 0.99 -9.92
N ALA A 231 -15.86 2.09 -9.20
CA ALA A 231 -15.72 3.44 -9.72
C ALA A 231 -14.99 4.28 -8.68
N GLY A 232 -14.66 5.53 -8.99
CA GLY A 232 -13.93 6.38 -8.08
C GLY A 232 -13.23 7.53 -8.79
N ASP A 233 -12.42 8.23 -8.02
CA ASP A 233 -11.50 9.26 -8.47
C ASP A 233 -10.13 9.00 -7.84
N THR A 234 -9.13 8.74 -8.69
CA THR A 234 -7.78 8.45 -8.23
C THR A 234 -7.06 9.68 -7.71
N HIS A 235 -7.62 10.88 -7.86
CA HIS A 235 -7.02 12.17 -7.51
C HIS A 235 -7.95 13.01 -6.65
N LEU A 236 -8.73 12.34 -5.80
CA LEU A 236 -9.59 12.96 -4.80
C LEU A 236 -9.34 12.32 -3.44
N GLY A 237 -9.05 13.11 -2.43
CA GLY A 237 -8.92 12.63 -1.05
C GLY A 237 -8.79 13.75 -0.02
N GLY A 238 -8.35 13.37 1.18
CA GLY A 238 -8.07 14.30 2.27
C GLY A 238 -7.13 15.45 1.90
N GLU A 239 -6.12 15.19 1.07
CA GLU A 239 -5.13 16.19 0.65
C GLU A 239 -5.78 17.34 -0.13
N ASP A 240 -6.79 17.08 -0.96
CA ASP A 240 -7.54 18.13 -1.68
C ASP A 240 -8.36 19.00 -0.72
N PHE A 241 -8.87 18.40 0.36
CA PHE A 241 -9.59 19.15 1.40
C PHE A 241 -8.63 20.03 2.19
N ASP A 242 -7.42 19.55 2.48
CA ASP A 242 -6.37 20.31 3.15
C ASP A 242 -5.99 21.55 2.32
N VAL A 243 -5.71 21.39 1.02
CA VAL A 243 -5.43 22.52 0.10
C VAL A 243 -6.58 23.53 0.12
N ARG A 244 -7.83 23.07 0.07
CA ARG A 244 -8.99 23.96 0.01
C ARG A 244 -9.22 24.75 1.31
N ILE A 245 -8.75 24.24 2.46
CA ILE A 245 -8.80 24.93 3.76
C ILE A 245 -7.65 25.94 3.89
N GLU A 246 -6.50 25.66 3.26
CA GLU A 246 -5.35 26.58 3.23
C GLU A 246 -5.59 27.82 2.34
N GLU A 247 -6.54 27.74 1.39
CA GLU A 247 -7.03 28.84 0.53
C GLU A 247 -8.05 29.78 1.21
#